data_AF-A0A180F145-F1
#
_entry.id   AF-A0A180F145-F1
#
_cell.length_a   1.000
_cell.length_b   1.000
_cell.length_c   1.000
_cell.angle_alpha   90.00
_cell.angle_beta   90.00
_cell.angle_gamma   90.00
#
_symmetry.space_group_name_H-M   'P 1'
#
loop_
_entity.id
_entity.type
_entity.pdbx_description
1 polymer ?
#
loop_
_entity_poly.entity_id
_entity_poly.type
_entity_poly.pdbx_seq_one_letter_code
_entity_poly.pdbx_strand_id
1 'polypeptide(L)'
;MKRTCYVFLLLSVSAVSFAGNYKSFKVSVYTRAYEVEKMKDLHWLDFTWAIISDQLKVDKIYLETHRDLLIVPDATLEQAKKFFLDRGIEVGGGITYTINEANSFETFCYSDPEHRKMVREIAEHTAKHFDDFILDDFFFTSCKSDIEIKAKGAQSWTEYRTKLMTEAAQELVIKPAKKINPKVKIIIKYPNWYDHFQGLGFNLNTGPQIFDAVWSGTETRDPATAQHLQNYLSYNIIRYFDNLRPGHNLGGWVDAGGSNLGMDRYAEQLWLTMFAKAPEIALFAYNQLIGVALSPEMHRTPWQGQGTSFDYDEMMKPVQTAHGEVVPTTLARVAGVTFDKIDGFVHKLGKPVGIKSYKPFHSLGDDFLQNYFGMIGLPMDMYPNFQPTNR
;
A
#
# COMPACT_ATOMS: atom_id res chain seq x y z
N MET A 1 -0.43 7.12 -63.40
CA MET A 1 0.31 7.83 -62.33
C MET A 1 -0.35 7.49 -60.99
N LYS A 2 0.25 6.55 -60.24
CA LYS A 2 -0.28 6.09 -58.94
C LYS A 2 0.12 7.11 -57.87
N ARG A 3 -0.88 7.68 -57.16
CA ARG A 3 -0.68 8.55 -56.01
C ARG A 3 -0.35 7.69 -54.79
N THR A 4 0.87 7.78 -54.31
CA THR A 4 1.29 7.15 -53.04
C THR A 4 0.98 8.13 -51.91
N CYS A 5 -0.03 7.82 -51.08
CA CYS A 5 -0.27 8.50 -49.81
C CYS A 5 0.69 7.94 -48.77
N TYR A 6 1.66 8.75 -48.31
CA TYR A 6 2.43 8.43 -47.12
C TYR A 6 1.62 8.86 -45.89
N VAL A 7 1.09 7.88 -45.17
CA VAL A 7 0.57 8.08 -43.81
C VAL A 7 1.77 8.10 -42.87
N PHE A 8 2.11 9.28 -42.34
CA PHE A 8 3.05 9.41 -41.23
C PHE A 8 2.39 8.88 -39.95
N LEU A 9 2.75 7.67 -39.54
CA LEU A 9 2.44 7.16 -38.22
C LEU A 9 3.37 7.88 -37.23
N LEU A 10 2.87 8.92 -36.56
CA LEU A 10 3.54 9.52 -35.41
C LEU A 10 3.53 8.49 -34.27
N LEU A 11 4.61 7.74 -34.14
CA LEU A 11 4.96 7.02 -32.92
C LEU A 11 5.16 8.05 -31.82
N SER A 12 4.10 8.31 -31.06
CA SER A 12 4.19 8.94 -29.75
C SER A 12 4.96 7.99 -28.84
N VAL A 13 6.30 8.09 -28.88
CA VAL A 13 7.15 7.58 -27.81
C VAL A 13 6.78 8.42 -26.60
N SER A 14 5.92 7.87 -25.73
CA SER A 14 5.69 8.42 -24.41
C SER A 14 7.05 8.56 -23.76
N ALA A 15 7.54 9.79 -23.65
CA ALA A 15 8.69 10.09 -22.81
C ALA A 15 8.30 9.61 -21.41
N VAL A 16 8.92 8.50 -20.97
CA VAL A 16 8.78 8.00 -19.62
C VAL A 16 9.39 9.09 -18.74
N SER A 17 8.52 9.94 -18.20
CA SER A 17 8.89 10.93 -17.21
C SER A 17 9.57 10.18 -16.06
N PHE A 18 10.77 10.62 -15.68
CA PHE A 18 11.52 10.05 -14.56
C PHE A 18 10.61 9.99 -13.32
N ALA A 19 10.42 8.79 -12.78
CA ALA A 19 9.58 8.58 -11.60
C ALA A 19 10.43 8.77 -10.33
N GLY A 20 10.77 10.02 -10.00
CA GLY A 20 11.51 10.31 -8.78
C GLY A 20 12.96 9.80 -8.77
N ASN A 21 13.42 9.32 -7.62
CA ASN A 21 14.79 8.88 -7.35
C ASN A 21 15.14 7.51 -7.97
N TYR A 22 14.13 6.71 -8.36
CA TYR A 22 14.29 5.45 -9.10
C TYR A 22 13.75 5.59 -10.53
N LYS A 23 14.13 4.69 -11.43
CA LYS A 23 13.89 4.88 -12.88
C LYS A 23 12.45 4.67 -13.30
N SER A 24 11.73 3.75 -12.66
CA SER A 24 10.40 3.31 -13.12
C SER A 24 9.34 3.20 -12.02
N PHE A 25 9.66 3.55 -10.78
CA PHE A 25 8.73 3.50 -9.65
C PHE A 25 9.12 4.57 -8.63
N LYS A 26 8.16 5.01 -7.82
CA LYS A 26 8.41 5.85 -6.64
C LYS A 26 8.48 4.99 -5.38
N VAL A 27 9.27 5.43 -4.41
CA VAL A 27 9.26 4.90 -3.05
C VAL A 27 8.65 5.92 -2.11
N SER A 28 7.66 5.49 -1.34
CA SER A 28 7.05 6.31 -0.31
C SER A 28 7.17 5.71 1.08
N VAL A 29 7.12 6.58 2.09
CA VAL A 29 7.08 6.17 3.50
C VAL A 29 5.71 6.54 4.05
N TYR A 30 5.03 5.59 4.68
CA TYR A 30 3.79 5.88 5.39
C TYR A 30 4.07 6.09 6.88
N THR A 31 3.53 7.17 7.45
CA THR A 31 3.80 7.61 8.82
C THR A 31 2.51 7.60 9.62
N ARG A 32 2.43 6.76 10.66
CA ARG A 32 1.27 6.69 11.55
C ARG A 32 1.06 7.99 12.32
N ALA A 33 -0.17 8.27 12.72
CA ALA A 33 -0.57 9.50 13.40
C ALA A 33 0.27 9.75 14.67
N TYR A 34 0.68 8.68 15.36
CA TYR A 34 1.57 8.74 16.52
C TYR A 34 2.94 9.36 16.22
N GLU A 35 3.54 9.00 15.09
CA GLU A 35 4.81 9.55 14.66
C GLU A 35 4.63 10.95 14.08
N VAL A 36 3.55 11.20 13.34
CA VAL A 36 3.21 12.55 12.85
C VAL A 36 3.01 13.52 14.01
N GLU A 37 2.37 13.11 15.11
CA GLU A 37 2.19 13.95 16.31
C GLU A 37 3.54 14.39 16.90
N LYS A 38 4.53 13.49 16.94
CA LYS A 38 5.88 13.76 17.44
C LYS A 38 6.65 14.73 16.56
N MET A 39 6.27 14.92 15.29
CA MET A 39 6.93 15.83 14.34
C MET A 39 6.85 17.31 14.72
N LYS A 40 6.07 17.66 15.76
CA LYS A 40 6.16 18.97 16.42
C LYS A 40 7.55 19.24 17.00
N ASP A 41 8.30 18.20 17.36
CA ASP A 41 9.71 18.28 17.73
C ASP A 41 10.59 18.13 16.47
N LEU A 42 11.10 19.25 15.97
CA LEU A 42 11.94 19.28 14.77
C LEU A 42 13.29 18.61 14.97
N HIS A 43 13.82 18.56 16.19
CA HIS A 43 15.09 17.87 16.45
C HIS A 43 14.89 16.35 16.35
N TRP A 44 13.81 15.83 16.94
CA TRP A 44 13.45 14.42 16.78
C TRP A 44 13.17 14.07 15.31
N LEU A 45 12.43 14.92 14.60
CA LEU A 45 12.11 14.70 13.19
C LEU A 45 13.37 14.69 12.32
N ASP A 46 14.24 15.68 12.45
CA ASP A 46 15.48 15.76 11.66
C ASP A 46 16.39 14.55 11.92
N PHE A 47 16.60 14.20 13.20
CA PHE A 47 17.42 13.07 13.59
C PHE A 47 16.88 11.73 13.07
N THR A 48 15.58 11.47 13.26
CA THR A 48 14.98 10.19 12.84
C THR A 48 14.80 10.10 11.33
N TRP A 49 14.59 11.24 10.65
CA TRP A 49 14.52 11.27 9.20
C TRP A 49 15.86 10.91 8.58
N ALA A 50 16.97 11.44 9.13
CA ALA A 50 18.32 11.12 8.66
C ALA A 50 18.60 9.60 8.68
N ILE A 51 18.11 8.86 9.68
CA ILE A 51 18.23 7.39 9.74
C ILE A 51 17.63 6.71 8.50
N ILE A 52 16.52 7.24 7.99
CA ILE A 52 15.82 6.73 6.80
C ILE A 52 16.50 7.26 5.53
N SER A 53 16.57 8.58 5.36
CA SER A 53 16.95 9.23 4.10
C SER A 53 18.41 9.00 3.69
N ASP A 54 19.28 8.69 4.64
CA ASP A 54 20.69 8.36 4.35
C ASP A 54 20.88 7.03 3.63
N GLN A 55 19.90 6.12 3.77
CA GLN A 55 20.02 4.74 3.33
C GLN A 55 18.91 4.31 2.38
N LEU A 56 17.87 5.14 2.24
CA LEU A 56 16.72 4.92 1.38
C LEU A 56 16.40 6.20 0.62
N LYS A 57 16.28 6.09 -0.71
CA LYS A 57 15.83 7.20 -1.56
C LYS A 57 14.31 7.27 -1.49
N VAL A 58 13.78 8.30 -0.84
CA VAL A 58 12.33 8.47 -0.67
C VAL A 58 11.85 9.59 -1.58
N ASP A 59 10.76 9.34 -2.30
CA ASP A 59 10.13 10.33 -3.20
C ASP A 59 8.97 11.04 -2.53
N LYS A 60 8.24 10.32 -1.68
CA LYS A 60 6.99 10.78 -1.08
C LYS A 60 6.85 10.31 0.36
N ILE A 61 6.19 11.10 1.19
CA ILE A 61 5.75 10.70 2.52
C ILE A 61 4.25 10.88 2.67
N TYR A 62 3.60 9.88 3.26
CA TYR A 62 2.21 9.95 3.67
C TYR A 62 2.15 10.22 5.18
N LEU A 63 1.50 11.32 5.55
CA LEU A 63 1.32 11.75 6.94
C LEU A 63 -0.10 11.42 7.38
N GLU A 64 -0.23 10.40 8.24
CA GLU A 64 -1.53 10.01 8.77
C GLU A 64 -2.07 11.08 9.73
N THR A 65 -3.33 11.44 9.54
CA THR A 65 -4.03 12.48 10.32
C THR A 65 -4.82 11.90 11.49
N HIS A 66 -5.13 10.60 11.44
CA HIS A 66 -5.92 9.92 12.44
C HIS A 66 -5.59 8.43 12.61
N ARG A 67 -5.53 8.00 13.88
CA ARG A 67 -5.51 6.59 14.34
C ARG A 67 -5.82 6.53 15.83
N ASP A 68 -6.61 5.55 16.26
CA ASP A 68 -6.99 5.32 17.67
C ASP A 68 -7.55 6.57 18.37
N LEU A 69 -8.47 7.26 17.70
CA LEU A 69 -9.07 8.53 18.11
C LEU A 69 -8.10 9.72 18.25
N LEU A 70 -6.79 9.52 18.08
CA LEU A 70 -5.86 10.62 17.94
C LEU A 70 -6.14 11.30 16.61
N ILE A 71 -6.51 12.58 16.65
CA ILE A 71 -6.53 13.48 15.48
C ILE A 71 -5.32 14.40 15.60
N VAL A 72 -4.42 14.35 14.62
CA VAL A 72 -3.20 15.17 14.63
C VAL A 72 -3.57 16.65 14.43
N PRO A 73 -3.09 17.58 15.28
CA PRO A 73 -3.41 19.00 15.17
C PRO A 73 -2.91 19.64 13.86
N ASP A 74 -3.66 20.60 13.33
CA ASP A 74 -3.34 21.37 12.12
C ASP A 74 -1.90 21.90 12.10
N ALA A 75 -1.47 22.50 13.21
CA ALA A 75 -0.15 23.11 13.32
C ALA A 75 0.97 22.07 13.15
N THR A 76 0.79 20.87 13.71
CA THR A 76 1.75 19.77 13.57
C THR A 76 1.78 19.26 12.13
N LEU A 77 0.61 19.11 11.48
CA LEU A 77 0.52 18.70 10.08
C LEU A 77 1.22 19.69 9.14
N GLU A 78 0.97 20.99 9.30
CA GLU A 78 1.61 22.01 8.46
C GLU A 78 3.12 22.10 8.69
N GLN A 79 3.58 21.94 9.95
CA GLN A 79 5.01 21.88 10.25
C GLN A 79 5.68 20.67 9.61
N ALA A 80 5.09 19.48 9.73
CA ALA A 80 5.60 18.26 9.12
C ALA A 80 5.62 18.37 7.59
N LYS A 81 4.51 18.81 6.97
CA LYS A 81 4.42 19.06 5.52
C LYS A 81 5.55 19.97 5.06
N LYS A 82 5.74 21.10 5.74
CA LYS A 82 6.81 22.05 5.40
C LYS A 82 8.19 21.42 5.49
N PHE A 83 8.48 20.66 6.55
CA PHE A 83 9.76 19.98 6.73
C PHE A 83 10.13 19.09 5.53
N PHE A 84 9.17 18.32 5.01
CA PHE A 84 9.37 17.40 3.88
C PHE A 84 9.38 18.11 2.53
N LEU A 85 8.48 19.07 2.31
CA LEU A 85 8.44 19.87 1.08
C LEU A 85 9.72 20.68 0.87
N ASP A 86 10.27 21.27 1.94
CA ASP A 86 11.56 22.00 1.89
C ASP A 86 12.74 21.09 1.50
N ARG A 87 12.59 19.77 1.66
CA ARG A 87 13.56 18.73 1.28
C ARG A 87 13.23 18.07 -0.06
N GLY A 88 12.26 18.59 -0.80
CA GLY A 88 11.87 18.07 -2.11
C GLY A 88 11.09 16.75 -2.07
N ILE A 89 10.57 16.36 -0.91
CA ILE A 89 9.76 15.15 -0.73
C ILE A 89 8.28 15.51 -0.98
N GLU A 90 7.62 14.76 -1.85
CA GLU A 90 6.17 14.88 -2.05
C GLU A 90 5.42 14.53 -0.77
N VAL A 91 4.28 15.16 -0.50
CA VAL A 91 3.52 14.90 0.73
C VAL A 91 2.06 14.58 0.41
N GLY A 92 1.58 13.45 0.93
CA GLY A 92 0.17 13.05 0.91
C GLY A 92 -0.35 12.80 2.34
N GLY A 93 -1.67 12.67 2.48
CA GLY A 93 -2.31 12.33 3.74
C GLY A 93 -2.54 10.83 3.92
N GLY A 94 -2.73 10.40 5.15
CA GLY A 94 -3.18 9.04 5.48
C GLY A 94 -4.32 9.06 6.50
N ILE A 95 -5.19 8.05 6.48
CA ILE A 95 -6.21 7.86 7.50
C ILE A 95 -6.28 6.38 7.87
N THR A 96 -6.18 6.07 9.16
CA THR A 96 -6.56 4.77 9.70
C THR A 96 -7.78 4.92 10.60
N TYR A 97 -8.88 4.28 10.23
CA TYR A 97 -10.19 4.40 10.91
C TYR A 97 -10.34 3.45 12.11
N THR A 98 -9.39 3.51 13.04
CA THR A 98 -9.44 2.76 14.31
C THR A 98 -9.97 3.60 15.46
N ILE A 99 -10.70 2.95 16.37
CA ILE A 99 -11.06 3.50 17.67
C ILE A 99 -9.98 3.12 18.69
N ASN A 100 -9.56 1.85 18.70
CA ASN A 100 -8.56 1.34 19.62
C ASN A 100 -7.92 0.05 19.11
N GLU A 101 -6.71 0.15 18.54
CA GLU A 101 -5.95 -1.01 18.06
C GLU A 101 -5.66 -2.04 19.16
N ALA A 102 -5.42 -1.58 20.41
CA ALA A 102 -5.17 -2.48 21.53
C ALA A 102 -6.43 -3.27 21.94
N ASN A 103 -7.62 -2.79 21.60
CA ASN A 103 -8.88 -3.52 21.77
C ASN A 103 -9.17 -4.41 20.55
N SER A 104 -8.25 -5.33 20.23
CA SER A 104 -8.39 -6.26 19.11
C SER A 104 -8.70 -5.57 17.78
N PHE A 105 -7.97 -4.49 17.45
CA PHE A 105 -8.15 -3.75 16.20
C PHE A 105 -9.56 -3.13 16.05
N GLU A 106 -10.09 -2.54 17.12
CA GLU A 106 -11.43 -1.94 17.13
C GLU A 106 -11.53 -0.81 16.09
N THR A 107 -12.53 -0.90 15.22
CA THR A 107 -12.83 0.06 14.15
C THR A 107 -14.19 0.73 14.37
N PHE A 108 -14.45 1.80 13.63
CA PHE A 108 -15.75 2.46 13.65
C PHE A 108 -16.89 1.52 13.20
N CYS A 109 -18.03 1.63 13.88
CA CYS A 109 -19.27 1.00 13.46
C CYS A 109 -20.05 1.93 12.53
N TYR A 110 -20.12 1.59 11.24
CA TYR A 110 -20.72 2.47 10.22
C TYR A 110 -22.26 2.52 10.27
N SER A 111 -22.87 1.79 11.19
CA SER A 111 -24.31 1.82 11.50
C SER A 111 -24.63 2.76 12.66
N ASP A 112 -23.62 3.17 13.43
CA ASP A 112 -23.74 4.08 14.56
C ASP A 112 -23.66 5.55 14.08
N PRO A 113 -24.68 6.39 14.32
CA PRO A 113 -24.68 7.78 13.89
C PRO A 113 -23.50 8.62 14.41
N GLU A 114 -23.03 8.40 15.63
CA GLU A 114 -21.93 9.16 16.24
C GLU A 114 -20.60 8.77 15.61
N HIS A 115 -20.38 7.47 15.38
CA HIS A 115 -19.20 7.00 14.64
C HIS A 115 -19.19 7.53 13.20
N ARG A 116 -20.35 7.53 12.51
CA ARG A 116 -20.45 8.09 11.16
C ARG A 116 -20.10 9.58 11.12
N LYS A 117 -20.45 10.34 12.15
CA LYS A 117 -20.09 11.75 12.29
C LYS A 117 -18.57 11.90 12.45
N MET A 118 -17.94 11.11 13.33
CA MET A 118 -16.49 11.13 13.52
C MET A 118 -15.73 10.78 12.23
N VAL A 119 -16.15 9.73 11.51
CA VAL A 119 -15.56 9.34 10.22
C VAL A 119 -15.56 10.50 9.23
N ARG A 120 -16.67 11.25 9.16
CA ARG A 120 -16.80 12.43 8.31
C ARG A 120 -15.84 13.54 8.72
N GLU A 121 -15.80 13.87 10.01
CA GLU A 121 -14.92 14.92 10.54
C GLU A 121 -13.44 14.61 10.26
N ILE A 122 -13.03 13.35 10.40
CA ILE A 122 -11.67 12.89 10.05
C ILE A 122 -11.37 13.06 8.55
N ALA A 123 -12.32 12.72 7.67
CA ALA A 123 -12.16 12.88 6.22
C ALA A 123 -12.05 14.37 5.83
N GLU A 124 -12.91 15.22 6.40
CA GLU A 124 -12.90 16.67 6.19
C GLU A 124 -11.59 17.30 6.70
N HIS A 125 -11.14 16.91 7.90
CA HIS A 125 -9.86 17.32 8.48
C HIS A 125 -8.69 16.98 7.56
N THR A 126 -8.64 15.74 7.07
CA THR A 126 -7.56 15.30 6.16
C THR A 126 -7.57 16.06 4.84
N ALA A 127 -8.75 16.21 4.22
CA ALA A 127 -8.91 16.88 2.93
C ALA A 127 -8.56 18.38 2.98
N LYS A 128 -8.64 19.01 4.16
CA LYS A 128 -8.19 20.39 4.38
C LYS A 128 -6.69 20.55 4.15
N HIS A 129 -5.90 19.51 4.45
CA HIS A 129 -4.44 19.60 4.50
C HIS A 129 -3.74 19.00 3.27
N PHE A 130 -4.36 18.07 2.55
CA PHE A 130 -3.69 17.32 1.48
C PHE A 130 -4.49 17.29 0.16
N ASP A 131 -3.78 17.24 -0.96
CA ASP A 131 -4.36 17.09 -2.31
C ASP A 131 -4.56 15.62 -2.71
N ASP A 132 -3.97 14.69 -1.98
CA ASP A 132 -4.30 13.27 -2.02
C ASP A 132 -4.14 12.63 -0.64
N PHE A 133 -4.96 11.62 -0.34
CA PHE A 133 -4.77 10.81 0.85
C PHE A 133 -5.18 9.35 0.65
N ILE A 134 -4.51 8.47 1.38
CA ILE A 134 -4.80 7.03 1.42
C ILE A 134 -5.69 6.72 2.62
N LEU A 135 -6.78 6.01 2.37
CA LEU A 135 -7.50 5.26 3.37
C LEU A 135 -6.78 3.94 3.59
N ASP A 136 -6.22 3.75 4.77
CA ASP A 136 -5.62 2.49 5.19
C ASP A 136 -6.67 1.36 5.19
N ASP A 137 -6.21 0.13 5.18
CA ASP A 137 -7.08 -1.05 5.04
C ASP A 137 -7.97 -1.31 6.27
N PHE A 138 -7.95 -0.41 7.26
CA PHE A 138 -8.90 -0.30 8.37
C PHE A 138 -10.22 0.40 8.02
N PHE A 139 -10.40 0.86 6.77
CA PHE A 139 -11.72 1.28 6.26
C PHE A 139 -12.62 0.07 5.93
N PHE A 140 -12.90 -0.74 6.95
CA PHE A 140 -13.78 -1.91 6.91
C PHE A 140 -14.73 -1.91 8.10
N THR A 141 -15.68 -2.85 8.14
CA THR A 141 -16.50 -3.07 9.33
C THR A 141 -16.55 -4.53 9.77
N SER A 142 -16.21 -4.77 11.02
CA SER A 142 -16.39 -6.05 11.73
C SER A 142 -17.43 -5.97 12.85
N CYS A 143 -18.08 -4.81 13.00
CA CYS A 143 -19.08 -4.54 14.01
C CYS A 143 -20.16 -5.64 13.98
N LYS A 144 -20.76 -5.90 15.15
CA LYS A 144 -21.94 -6.77 15.36
C LYS A 144 -22.79 -6.26 16.53
N SER A 145 -22.90 -4.94 16.69
CA SER A 145 -23.70 -4.34 17.76
C SER A 145 -25.20 -4.53 17.52
N ASP A 146 -26.04 -4.28 18.53
CA ASP A 146 -27.51 -4.37 18.38
C ASP A 146 -28.04 -3.45 17.27
N ILE A 147 -27.45 -2.26 17.11
CA ILE A 147 -27.78 -1.31 16.05
C ILE A 147 -27.55 -1.94 14.68
N GLU A 148 -26.40 -2.59 14.50
CA GLU A 148 -26.04 -3.21 13.23
C GLU A 148 -26.81 -4.49 12.96
N ILE A 149 -27.04 -5.34 13.98
CA ILE A 149 -27.88 -6.53 13.84
C ILE A 149 -29.28 -6.14 13.39
N LYS A 150 -29.85 -5.07 13.98
CA LYS A 150 -31.13 -4.51 13.58
C LYS A 150 -31.09 -3.94 12.15
N ALA A 151 -30.05 -3.19 11.81
CA ALA A 151 -29.90 -2.58 10.49
C ALA A 151 -29.66 -3.60 9.37
N LYS A 152 -28.95 -4.70 9.64
CA LYS A 152 -28.77 -5.83 8.72
C LYS A 152 -30.10 -6.48 8.34
N GLY A 153 -31.01 -6.60 9.31
CA GLY A 153 -32.32 -7.23 9.10
C GLY A 153 -32.18 -8.63 8.49
N ALA A 154 -32.93 -8.89 7.41
CA ALA A 154 -32.93 -10.19 6.72
C ALA A 154 -31.77 -10.40 5.73
N GLN A 155 -30.93 -9.39 5.47
CA GLN A 155 -29.81 -9.51 4.53
C GLN A 155 -28.74 -10.49 5.06
N SER A 156 -27.96 -11.08 4.15
CA SER A 156 -26.70 -11.69 4.56
C SER A 156 -25.71 -10.63 5.06
N TRP A 157 -24.71 -11.03 5.84
CA TRP A 157 -23.65 -10.12 6.28
C TRP A 157 -22.91 -9.49 5.11
N THR A 158 -22.63 -10.27 4.06
CA THR A 158 -21.93 -9.81 2.86
C THR A 158 -22.72 -8.71 2.13
N GLU A 159 -23.99 -8.95 1.84
CA GLU A 159 -24.86 -7.96 1.16
C GLU A 159 -24.99 -6.68 1.98
N TYR A 160 -25.17 -6.83 3.29
CA TYR A 160 -25.30 -5.69 4.19
C TYR A 160 -24.02 -4.86 4.25
N ARG A 161 -22.87 -5.49 4.53
CA ARG A 161 -21.59 -4.80 4.72
C ARG A 161 -21.10 -4.14 3.44
N THR A 162 -21.21 -4.81 2.30
CA THR A 162 -20.79 -4.24 1.01
C THR A 162 -21.66 -3.03 0.63
N LYS A 163 -22.97 -3.07 0.89
CA LYS A 163 -23.86 -1.91 0.72
C LYS A 163 -23.50 -0.79 1.69
N LEU A 164 -23.41 -1.09 2.98
CA LEU A 164 -23.10 -0.12 4.05
C LEU A 164 -21.79 0.62 3.79
N MET A 165 -20.73 -0.11 3.45
CA MET A 165 -19.42 0.50 3.22
C MET A 165 -19.34 1.27 1.91
N THR A 166 -20.12 0.88 0.89
CA THR A 166 -20.26 1.69 -0.34
C THR A 166 -20.92 3.03 -0.03
N GLU A 167 -21.99 3.03 0.77
CA GLU A 167 -22.68 4.25 1.22
C GLU A 167 -21.78 5.09 2.14
N ALA A 168 -21.05 4.46 3.06
CA ALA A 168 -20.09 5.15 3.93
C ALA A 168 -18.97 5.82 3.14
N ALA A 169 -18.40 5.15 2.14
CA ALA A 169 -17.39 5.71 1.26
C ALA A 169 -17.89 6.99 0.58
N GLN A 170 -19.11 6.97 0.04
CA GLN A 170 -19.67 8.11 -0.67
C GLN A 170 -20.07 9.27 0.27
N GLU A 171 -20.83 8.98 1.32
CA GLU A 171 -21.49 10.00 2.14
C GLU A 171 -20.64 10.51 3.31
N LEU A 172 -19.65 9.74 3.75
CA LEU A 172 -18.81 10.08 4.90
C LEU A 172 -17.40 10.48 4.48
N VAL A 173 -16.87 9.91 3.40
CA VAL A 173 -15.49 10.19 2.98
C VAL A 173 -15.45 11.03 1.71
N ILE A 174 -15.94 10.50 0.58
CA ILE A 174 -15.73 11.11 -0.74
C ILE A 174 -16.41 12.48 -0.87
N LYS A 175 -17.74 12.55 -0.64
CA LYS A 175 -18.47 13.82 -0.79
C LYS A 175 -18.00 14.87 0.23
N PRO A 176 -17.82 14.54 1.53
CA PRO A 176 -17.33 15.51 2.51
C PRO A 176 -15.92 16.01 2.20
N ALA A 177 -14.97 15.11 1.90
CA ALA A 177 -13.61 15.49 1.54
C ALA A 177 -13.58 16.39 0.29
N LYS A 178 -14.32 16.04 -0.77
CA LYS A 178 -14.40 16.86 -2.00
C LYS A 178 -15.13 18.18 -1.80
N LYS A 179 -15.98 18.32 -0.77
CA LYS A 179 -16.57 19.60 -0.38
C LYS A 179 -15.52 20.54 0.22
N ILE A 180 -14.58 20.01 1.00
CA ILE A 180 -13.48 20.78 1.60
C ILE A 180 -12.41 21.12 0.56
N ASN A 181 -11.96 20.13 -0.20
CA ASN A 181 -11.00 20.30 -1.29
C ASN A 181 -11.54 19.60 -2.55
N PRO A 182 -12.13 20.34 -3.51
CA PRO A 182 -12.67 19.76 -4.75
C PRO A 182 -11.66 19.04 -5.63
N LYS A 183 -10.36 19.24 -5.40
CA LYS A 183 -9.28 18.60 -6.16
C LYS A 183 -8.68 17.38 -5.46
N VAL A 184 -9.10 17.08 -4.22
CA VAL A 184 -8.53 15.98 -3.45
C VAL A 184 -8.74 14.64 -4.16
N LYS A 185 -7.68 13.84 -4.22
CA LYS A 185 -7.73 12.46 -4.69
C LYS A 185 -7.79 11.51 -3.50
N ILE A 186 -8.80 10.67 -3.49
CA ILE A 186 -9.07 9.75 -2.39
C ILE A 186 -8.75 8.35 -2.85
N ILE A 187 -7.79 7.73 -2.18
CA ILE A 187 -7.22 6.45 -2.55
C ILE A 187 -7.62 5.42 -1.51
N ILE A 188 -8.20 4.28 -1.93
CA ILE A 188 -8.50 3.18 -1.00
C ILE A 188 -7.40 2.13 -1.06
N LYS A 189 -6.75 1.84 0.08
CA LYS A 189 -5.92 0.66 0.22
C LYS A 189 -6.83 -0.54 0.47
N TYR A 190 -6.74 -1.55 -0.39
CA TYR A 190 -7.32 -2.86 -0.10
C TYR A 190 -6.30 -3.72 0.64
N PRO A 191 -6.70 -4.44 1.70
CA PRO A 191 -5.80 -5.29 2.46
C PRO A 191 -5.32 -6.44 1.59
N ASN A 192 -4.26 -7.12 2.00
CA ASN A 192 -3.85 -8.35 1.33
C ASN A 192 -4.72 -9.58 1.70
N TRP A 193 -5.97 -9.39 2.13
CA TRP A 193 -6.88 -10.45 2.61
C TRP A 193 -7.56 -11.20 1.47
N TYR A 194 -6.81 -11.55 0.43
CA TYR A 194 -7.34 -12.39 -0.62
C TYR A 194 -7.84 -13.73 -0.01
N ASP A 195 -9.12 -14.13 -0.17
CA ASP A 195 -10.19 -13.55 -1.01
C ASP A 195 -11.42 -13.05 -0.24
N HIS A 196 -11.23 -12.68 1.03
CA HIS A 196 -12.29 -12.42 2.02
C HIS A 196 -12.75 -10.95 2.13
N PHE A 197 -12.43 -10.11 1.16
CA PHE A 197 -12.72 -8.67 1.12
C PHE A 197 -14.15 -8.31 1.55
N GLN A 198 -15.13 -8.93 0.89
CA GLN A 198 -16.56 -8.66 1.06
C GLN A 198 -17.07 -9.00 2.46
N GLY A 199 -16.40 -9.92 3.18
CA GLY A 199 -16.78 -10.31 4.53
C GLY A 199 -16.70 -9.14 5.52
N LEU A 200 -15.85 -8.16 5.25
CA LEU A 200 -15.68 -6.95 6.06
C LEU A 200 -16.12 -5.67 5.32
N GLY A 201 -16.81 -5.83 4.19
CA GLY A 201 -17.46 -4.73 3.46
C GLY A 201 -16.66 -4.12 2.31
N PHE A 202 -15.48 -4.66 1.98
CA PHE A 202 -14.77 -4.25 0.77
C PHE A 202 -15.50 -4.75 -0.49
N ASN A 203 -16.28 -3.85 -1.11
CA ASN A 203 -17.00 -4.11 -2.34
C ASN A 203 -16.08 -3.90 -3.55
N LEU A 204 -15.43 -4.97 -4.03
CA LEU A 204 -14.49 -4.89 -5.15
C LEU A 204 -15.17 -4.55 -6.49
N ASN A 205 -16.48 -4.76 -6.63
CA ASN A 205 -17.21 -4.37 -7.83
C ASN A 205 -17.41 -2.85 -7.91
N THR A 206 -17.61 -2.19 -6.76
CA THR A 206 -18.00 -0.76 -6.72
C THR A 206 -16.88 0.14 -6.23
N GLY A 207 -16.18 -0.25 -5.17
CA GLY A 207 -15.14 0.55 -4.52
C GLY A 207 -14.06 1.06 -5.48
N PRO A 208 -13.42 0.21 -6.30
CA PRO A 208 -12.42 0.67 -7.27
C PRO A 208 -12.94 1.68 -8.29
N GLN A 209 -14.26 1.73 -8.51
CA GLN A 209 -14.91 2.64 -9.46
C GLN A 209 -15.27 4.00 -8.85
N ILE A 210 -15.54 4.06 -7.54
CA ILE A 210 -16.00 5.29 -6.87
C ILE A 210 -14.85 6.09 -6.25
N PHE A 211 -13.78 5.43 -5.82
CA PHE A 211 -12.57 6.11 -5.36
C PHE A 211 -11.76 6.62 -6.56
N ASP A 212 -10.91 7.63 -6.34
CA ASP A 212 -10.10 8.19 -7.41
C ASP A 212 -9.02 7.19 -7.85
N ALA A 213 -8.55 6.36 -6.92
CA ALA A 213 -7.62 5.27 -7.21
C ALA A 213 -7.62 4.19 -6.10
N VAL A 214 -6.87 3.10 -6.33
CA VAL A 214 -6.65 2.02 -5.36
C VAL A 214 -5.17 1.84 -5.04
N TRP A 215 -4.90 1.28 -3.88
CA TRP A 215 -3.61 0.76 -3.45
C TRP A 215 -3.76 -0.70 -3.03
N SER A 216 -2.68 -1.47 -3.15
CA SER A 216 -2.68 -2.91 -2.88
C SER A 216 -1.82 -3.23 -1.66
N GLY A 217 -2.40 -3.85 -0.63
CA GLY A 217 -1.60 -4.56 0.37
C GLY A 217 -0.82 -5.69 -0.30
N THR A 218 0.50 -5.66 -0.19
CA THR A 218 1.40 -6.65 -0.82
C THR A 218 2.24 -7.40 0.23
N GLU A 219 1.79 -7.38 1.48
CA GLU A 219 2.50 -7.95 2.61
C GLU A 219 2.45 -9.49 2.61
N THR A 220 3.54 -10.14 3.01
CA THR A 220 3.58 -11.60 3.20
C THR A 220 3.71 -11.93 4.69
N ARG A 221 3.36 -13.16 5.08
CA ARG A 221 3.37 -13.57 6.49
C ARG A 221 3.95 -14.95 6.67
N ASP A 222 4.40 -15.19 7.90
CA ASP A 222 4.69 -16.52 8.36
C ASP A 222 3.41 -17.36 8.29
N PRO A 223 3.41 -18.47 7.52
CA PRO A 223 2.23 -19.34 7.39
C PRO A 223 1.81 -19.98 8.71
N ALA A 224 2.65 -19.96 9.75
CA ALA A 224 2.31 -20.40 11.10
C ALA A 224 1.51 -19.35 11.91
N THR A 225 1.31 -18.14 11.40
CA THR A 225 0.56 -17.07 12.08
C THR A 225 -0.90 -17.01 11.64
N ALA A 226 -1.71 -16.22 12.35
CA ALA A 226 -3.14 -16.07 12.06
C ALA A 226 -3.45 -15.47 10.67
N GLN A 227 -2.48 -14.79 10.06
CA GLN A 227 -2.60 -14.24 8.70
C GLN A 227 -1.91 -15.18 7.71
N HIS A 228 -2.70 -15.86 6.88
CA HIS A 228 -2.16 -16.80 5.88
C HIS A 228 -1.86 -16.08 4.55
N LEU A 229 -0.87 -15.18 4.52
CA LEU A 229 -0.52 -14.38 3.34
C LEU A 229 0.64 -15.03 2.56
N GLN A 230 0.31 -15.72 1.47
CA GLN A 230 1.28 -16.47 0.65
C GLN A 230 2.20 -15.56 -0.18
N ASN A 231 3.43 -16.00 -0.41
CA ASN A 231 4.47 -15.14 -0.98
C ASN A 231 4.13 -14.58 -2.38
N TYR A 232 3.60 -15.42 -3.29
CA TYR A 232 3.25 -14.96 -4.64
C TYR A 232 2.14 -13.90 -4.65
N LEU A 233 1.40 -13.76 -3.55
CA LEU A 233 0.31 -12.81 -3.44
C LEU A 233 0.78 -11.36 -3.61
N SER A 234 2.00 -10.99 -3.18
CA SER A 234 2.58 -9.66 -3.41
C SER A 234 2.62 -9.26 -4.89
N TYR A 235 2.79 -10.24 -5.79
CA TYR A 235 2.70 -10.02 -7.22
C TYR A 235 1.25 -10.09 -7.70
N ASN A 236 0.54 -11.18 -7.35
CA ASN A 236 -0.76 -11.50 -7.92
C ASN A 236 -1.85 -10.48 -7.55
N ILE A 237 -1.82 -9.94 -6.34
CA ILE A 237 -2.83 -8.98 -5.87
C ILE A 237 -2.77 -7.67 -6.65
N ILE A 238 -1.57 -7.19 -6.98
CA ILE A 238 -1.36 -6.02 -7.84
C ILE A 238 -2.00 -6.27 -9.21
N ARG A 239 -1.73 -7.44 -9.81
CA ARG A 239 -2.31 -7.82 -11.12
C ARG A 239 -3.82 -7.87 -11.06
N TYR A 240 -4.39 -8.44 -9.99
CA TYR A 240 -5.83 -8.52 -9.83
C TYR A 240 -6.46 -7.13 -9.70
N PHE A 241 -5.91 -6.24 -8.87
CA PHE A 241 -6.43 -4.88 -8.70
C PHE A 241 -6.24 -3.99 -9.94
N ASP A 242 -5.16 -4.17 -10.71
CA ASP A 242 -5.02 -3.57 -12.05
C ASP A 242 -6.17 -3.98 -12.96
N ASN A 243 -6.60 -5.24 -12.91
CA ASN A 243 -7.67 -5.78 -13.73
C ASN A 243 -9.09 -5.42 -13.21
N LEU A 244 -9.21 -4.91 -11.97
CA LEU A 244 -10.48 -4.34 -11.48
C LEU A 244 -10.78 -2.98 -12.16
N ARG A 245 -9.75 -2.14 -12.32
CA ARG A 245 -9.84 -0.85 -13.01
C ARG A 245 -8.47 -0.47 -13.59
N PRO A 246 -8.21 -0.79 -14.87
CA PRO A 246 -6.92 -0.52 -15.50
C PRO A 246 -6.48 0.95 -15.36
N GLY A 247 -5.22 1.14 -14.99
CA GLY A 247 -4.61 2.47 -14.83
C GLY A 247 -4.97 3.21 -13.55
N HIS A 248 -5.65 2.58 -12.60
CA HIS A 248 -6.09 3.21 -11.34
C HIS A 248 -5.54 2.54 -10.08
N ASN A 249 -4.68 1.54 -10.21
CA ASN A 249 -3.87 1.02 -9.11
C ASN A 249 -2.57 1.82 -9.03
N LEU A 250 -2.38 2.58 -7.95
CA LEU A 250 -1.26 3.50 -7.83
C LEU A 250 -0.07 2.91 -7.09
N GLY A 251 -0.19 1.76 -6.44
CA GLY A 251 0.95 1.20 -5.76
C GLY A 251 0.70 -0.04 -4.93
N GLY A 252 1.81 -0.58 -4.44
CA GLY A 252 1.83 -1.63 -3.43
C GLY A 252 2.24 -1.10 -2.05
N TRP A 253 1.91 -1.84 -1.02
CA TRP A 253 2.16 -1.48 0.36
C TRP A 253 2.79 -2.65 1.09
N VAL A 254 3.91 -2.40 1.75
CA VAL A 254 4.69 -3.43 2.44
C VAL A 254 5.05 -2.97 3.84
N ASP A 255 4.80 -3.85 4.81
CA ASP A 255 5.30 -3.68 6.17
C ASP A 255 6.47 -4.61 6.52
N ALA A 256 7.02 -4.45 7.72
CA ALA A 256 8.12 -5.28 8.20
C ALA A 256 7.72 -6.74 8.47
N GLY A 257 6.43 -7.09 8.41
CA GLY A 257 5.99 -8.45 8.63
C GLY A 257 6.61 -9.42 7.62
N GLY A 258 6.88 -10.64 8.08
CA GLY A 258 7.61 -11.65 7.31
C GLY A 258 9.13 -11.53 7.40
N SER A 259 9.70 -10.40 7.88
CA SER A 259 11.16 -10.27 8.04
C SER A 259 11.75 -11.29 9.02
N ASN A 260 10.95 -11.75 9.98
CA ASN A 260 11.32 -12.77 10.96
C ASN A 260 11.57 -14.16 10.35
N LEU A 261 11.14 -14.39 9.10
CA LEU A 261 11.45 -15.61 8.34
C LEU A 261 12.79 -15.52 7.59
N GLY A 262 13.51 -14.40 7.77
CA GLY A 262 14.71 -14.05 7.02
C GLY A 262 14.51 -12.78 6.21
N MET A 263 15.56 -11.96 6.13
CA MET A 263 15.45 -10.66 5.46
C MET A 263 15.21 -10.77 3.94
N ASP A 264 15.58 -11.90 3.34
CA ASP A 264 15.23 -12.24 1.97
C ASP A 264 13.71 -12.21 1.72
N ARG A 265 12.88 -12.54 2.73
CA ARG A 265 11.41 -12.50 2.61
C ARG A 265 10.87 -11.08 2.56
N TYR A 266 11.44 -10.18 3.38
CA TYR A 266 11.13 -8.76 3.28
C TYR A 266 11.55 -8.19 1.92
N ALA A 267 12.72 -8.58 1.41
CA ALA A 267 13.16 -8.15 0.08
C ALA A 267 12.28 -8.73 -1.05
N GLU A 268 11.85 -9.99 -0.92
CA GLU A 268 10.99 -10.70 -1.89
C GLU A 268 9.65 -9.99 -2.10
N GLN A 269 8.96 -9.59 -1.03
CA GLN A 269 7.68 -8.87 -1.15
C GLN A 269 7.83 -7.51 -1.85
N LEU A 270 8.93 -6.78 -1.61
CA LEU A 270 9.24 -5.53 -2.34
C LEU A 270 9.46 -5.82 -3.84
N TRP A 271 10.23 -6.87 -4.16
CA TRP A 271 10.54 -7.23 -5.55
C TRP A 271 9.33 -7.75 -6.32
N LEU A 272 8.53 -8.63 -5.73
CA LEU A 272 7.31 -9.15 -6.36
C LEU A 272 6.33 -8.02 -6.70
N THR A 273 6.22 -7.02 -5.83
CA THR A 273 5.43 -5.80 -6.08
C THR A 273 5.95 -5.03 -7.30
N MET A 274 7.27 -4.88 -7.42
CA MET A 274 7.91 -4.20 -8.57
C MET A 274 7.85 -5.03 -9.86
N PHE A 275 7.96 -6.36 -9.77
CA PHE A 275 7.76 -7.27 -10.90
C PHE A 275 6.33 -7.21 -11.45
N ALA A 276 5.35 -6.97 -10.58
CA ALA A 276 3.96 -6.74 -10.98
C ALA A 276 3.73 -5.36 -11.64
N LYS A 277 4.77 -4.51 -11.67
CA LYS A 277 4.79 -3.15 -12.22
C LYS A 277 3.97 -2.12 -11.45
N ALA A 278 3.91 -2.24 -10.12
CA ALA A 278 3.36 -1.18 -9.29
C ALA A 278 4.14 0.14 -9.53
N PRO A 279 3.46 1.28 -9.77
CA PRO A 279 4.14 2.54 -10.06
C PRO A 279 4.70 3.22 -8.81
N GLU A 280 4.21 2.85 -7.63
CA GLU A 280 4.71 3.30 -6.34
C GLU A 280 4.71 2.14 -5.33
N ILE A 281 5.58 2.22 -4.33
CA ILE A 281 5.57 1.33 -3.18
C ILE A 281 5.69 2.13 -1.88
N ALA A 282 4.69 2.02 -0.99
CA ALA A 282 4.81 2.54 0.37
C ALA A 282 5.42 1.51 1.30
N LEU A 283 6.38 1.97 2.08
CA LEU A 283 6.91 1.28 3.24
C LEU A 283 6.11 1.70 4.47
N PHE A 284 5.30 0.79 4.99
CA PHE A 284 4.63 0.95 6.27
C PHE A 284 5.49 0.32 7.36
N ALA A 285 6.01 1.04 8.34
CA ALA A 285 5.83 2.47 8.56
C ALA A 285 7.13 3.12 9.00
N TYR A 286 7.12 4.46 9.04
CA TYR A 286 8.23 5.29 9.52
C TYR A 286 8.88 4.71 10.79
N ASN A 287 8.08 4.31 11.79
CA ASN A 287 8.57 3.71 13.03
C ASN A 287 9.21 2.33 12.83
N GLN A 288 8.75 1.52 11.87
CA GLN A 288 9.35 0.23 11.57
C GLN A 288 10.67 0.39 10.80
N LEU A 289 10.77 1.40 9.91
CA LEU A 289 11.98 1.70 9.16
C LEU A 289 13.16 2.08 10.06
N ILE A 290 12.89 2.70 11.22
CA ILE A 290 13.90 3.06 12.23
C ILE A 290 13.99 2.07 13.39
N GLY A 291 12.90 1.37 13.71
CA GLY A 291 12.75 0.62 14.96
C GLY A 291 12.91 -0.91 14.85
N VAL A 292 12.82 -1.48 13.64
CA VAL A 292 13.09 -2.91 13.43
C VAL A 292 14.60 -3.12 13.40
N ALA A 293 15.13 -3.57 14.53
CA ALA A 293 16.56 -3.85 14.70
C ALA A 293 16.98 -5.09 13.91
N LEU A 294 18.08 -4.98 13.17
CA LEU A 294 18.65 -6.12 12.44
C LEU A 294 19.39 -7.07 13.39
N SER A 295 19.04 -8.36 13.38
CA SER A 295 19.75 -9.42 14.11
C SER A 295 20.11 -10.58 13.19
N PRO A 296 21.38 -11.01 13.10
CA PRO A 296 21.76 -12.17 12.32
C PRO A 296 21.04 -13.46 12.74
N GLU A 297 20.73 -13.63 14.03
CA GLU A 297 20.04 -14.82 14.54
C GLU A 297 18.65 -15.01 13.93
N MET A 298 17.96 -13.90 13.64
CA MET A 298 16.62 -13.89 13.08
C MET A 298 16.62 -13.68 11.55
N HIS A 299 17.48 -12.79 11.08
CA HIS A 299 17.36 -12.22 9.74
C HIS A 299 18.37 -12.81 8.73
N ARG A 300 19.45 -13.43 9.19
CA ARG A 300 20.43 -14.08 8.32
C ARG A 300 20.01 -15.53 8.07
N THR A 301 19.61 -15.81 6.84
CA THR A 301 19.09 -17.13 6.46
C THR A 301 20.19 -18.19 6.31
N PRO A 302 19.90 -19.50 6.49
CA PRO A 302 20.90 -20.56 6.37
C PRO A 302 21.51 -20.73 4.97
N TRP A 303 20.86 -20.17 3.94
CA TRP A 303 21.30 -20.27 2.54
C TRP A 303 22.11 -19.07 2.06
N GLN A 304 22.46 -18.12 2.93
CA GLN A 304 23.40 -17.05 2.59
C GLN A 304 24.73 -17.63 2.10
N GLY A 305 25.31 -17.03 1.06
CA GLY A 305 26.50 -17.54 0.35
C GLY A 305 26.20 -18.46 -0.84
N GLN A 306 24.94 -18.80 -1.11
CA GLN A 306 24.54 -19.60 -2.29
C GLN A 306 24.26 -18.76 -3.55
N GLY A 307 24.50 -17.44 -3.50
CA GLY A 307 24.24 -16.53 -4.63
C GLY A 307 22.76 -16.20 -4.83
N THR A 308 22.00 -16.08 -3.73
CA THR A 308 20.59 -15.67 -3.77
C THR A 308 20.41 -14.23 -4.25
N SER A 309 19.15 -13.88 -4.55
CA SER A 309 18.76 -12.53 -4.97
C SER A 309 19.01 -11.45 -3.92
N PHE A 310 19.03 -11.80 -2.63
CA PHE A 310 19.38 -10.92 -1.53
C PHE A 310 20.58 -11.50 -0.78
N ASP A 311 21.53 -10.65 -0.39
CA ASP A 311 22.73 -11.01 0.36
C ASP A 311 22.75 -10.21 1.66
N TYR A 312 22.55 -10.90 2.78
CA TYR A 312 22.47 -10.31 4.11
C TYR A 312 23.83 -9.78 4.56
N ASP A 313 24.90 -10.54 4.33
CA ASP A 313 26.24 -10.18 4.82
C ASP A 313 26.78 -8.96 4.06
N GLU A 314 26.51 -8.87 2.76
CA GLU A 314 26.81 -7.68 1.96
C GLU A 314 25.98 -6.47 2.41
N MET A 315 24.68 -6.66 2.65
CA MET A 315 23.79 -5.60 3.11
C MET A 315 24.24 -4.98 4.44
N MET A 316 24.79 -5.81 5.35
CA MET A 316 25.28 -5.41 6.68
C MET A 316 26.66 -4.74 6.69
N LYS A 317 27.39 -4.67 5.57
CA LYS A 317 28.69 -3.97 5.53
C LYS A 317 28.52 -2.47 5.83
N PRO A 318 29.52 -1.83 6.47
CA PRO A 318 29.49 -0.39 6.70
C PRO A 318 29.29 0.39 5.40
N VAL A 319 28.51 1.46 5.46
CA VAL A 319 28.26 2.34 4.32
C VAL A 319 28.53 3.79 4.67
N GLN A 320 29.02 4.52 3.68
CA GLN A 320 29.22 5.95 3.77
C GLN A 320 27.90 6.66 3.46
N THR A 321 27.42 7.49 4.39
CA THR A 321 26.23 8.33 4.22
C THR A 321 26.62 9.81 4.25
N ALA A 322 25.65 10.69 4.07
CA ALA A 322 25.85 12.13 4.24
C ALA A 322 26.32 12.51 5.65
N HIS A 323 26.05 11.66 6.65
CA HIS A 323 26.39 11.87 8.06
C HIS A 323 27.56 11.01 8.55
N GLY A 324 28.29 10.35 7.63
CA GLY A 324 29.49 9.57 7.93
C GLY A 324 29.32 8.07 7.69
N GLU A 325 30.29 7.28 8.15
CA GLU A 325 30.21 5.83 8.05
C GLU A 325 29.22 5.29 9.09
N VAL A 326 28.23 4.52 8.64
CA VAL A 326 27.26 3.85 9.50
C VAL A 326 27.31 2.35 9.28
N VAL A 327 27.21 1.60 10.37
CA VAL A 327 26.90 0.17 10.32
C VAL A 327 25.38 0.04 10.21
N PRO A 328 24.85 -0.65 9.19
CA PRO A 328 23.44 -0.99 9.08
C PRO A 328 22.83 -1.54 10.36
N THR A 329 21.76 -0.90 10.84
CA THR A 329 21.02 -1.37 12.02
C THR A 329 19.51 -1.43 11.81
N THR A 330 18.99 -0.88 10.71
CA THR A 330 17.57 -0.62 10.53
C THR A 330 17.02 -1.18 9.22
N LEU A 331 15.69 -1.36 9.17
CA LEU A 331 14.98 -1.84 7.98
C LEU A 331 15.08 -0.88 6.78
N ALA A 332 15.29 0.42 7.02
CA ALA A 332 15.54 1.40 5.95
C ALA A 332 16.71 0.98 5.04
N ARG A 333 17.79 0.43 5.60
CA ARG A 333 18.92 -0.08 4.83
C ARG A 333 18.52 -1.24 3.92
N VAL A 334 17.73 -2.17 4.44
CA VAL A 334 17.29 -3.34 3.70
C VAL A 334 16.45 -2.92 2.50
N ALA A 335 15.48 -2.03 2.71
CA ALA A 335 14.67 -1.47 1.63
C ALA A 335 15.54 -0.77 0.59
N GLY A 336 16.49 0.07 1.02
CA GLY A 336 17.41 0.79 0.13
C GLY A 336 18.23 -0.14 -0.78
N VAL A 337 18.89 -1.16 -0.20
CA VAL A 337 19.66 -2.16 -0.96
C VAL A 337 18.76 -2.95 -1.91
N THR A 338 17.57 -3.29 -1.45
CA THR A 338 16.58 -4.04 -2.23
C THR A 338 16.14 -3.25 -3.46
N PHE A 339 15.84 -1.95 -3.30
CA PHE A 339 15.41 -1.07 -4.38
C PHE A 339 16.53 -0.70 -5.35
N ASP A 340 17.73 -0.41 -4.84
CA ASP A 340 18.89 -0.12 -5.69
C ASP A 340 19.23 -1.31 -6.60
N LYS A 341 19.11 -2.53 -6.10
CA LYS A 341 19.35 -3.74 -6.89
C LYS A 341 18.31 -3.93 -8.00
N ILE A 342 17.02 -3.79 -7.69
CA ILE A 342 15.95 -3.99 -8.68
C ILE A 342 15.85 -2.85 -9.69
N ASP A 343 16.17 -1.61 -9.29
CA ASP A 343 16.20 -0.45 -10.20
C ASP A 343 17.13 -0.65 -11.40
N GLY A 344 18.22 -1.41 -11.21
CA GLY A 344 19.19 -1.73 -12.27
C GLY A 344 18.59 -2.45 -13.49
N PHE A 345 17.43 -3.12 -13.34
CA PHE A 345 16.85 -3.92 -14.41
C PHE A 345 15.32 -3.89 -14.52
N VAL A 346 14.55 -3.57 -13.48
CA VAL A 346 13.08 -3.67 -13.53
C VAL A 346 12.45 -2.78 -14.60
N HIS A 347 13.00 -1.59 -14.84
CA HIS A 347 12.57 -0.67 -15.90
C HIS A 347 12.76 -1.25 -17.32
N LYS A 348 13.64 -2.24 -17.49
CA LYS A 348 13.89 -2.93 -18.77
C LYS A 348 12.90 -4.06 -19.03
N LEU A 349 12.19 -4.52 -18.00
CA LEU A 349 11.20 -5.57 -18.13
C LEU A 349 9.95 -5.02 -18.83
N GLY A 350 9.33 -5.83 -19.69
CA GLY A 350 8.08 -5.48 -20.37
C GLY A 350 6.86 -5.50 -19.44
N LYS A 351 5.67 -5.44 -20.04
CA LYS A 351 4.41 -5.62 -19.30
C LYS A 351 4.29 -7.08 -18.84
N PRO A 352 3.83 -7.35 -17.62
CA PRO A 352 3.61 -8.71 -17.16
C PRO A 352 2.57 -9.42 -18.03
N VAL A 353 2.79 -10.70 -18.30
CA VAL A 353 1.89 -11.59 -19.06
C VAL A 353 1.68 -12.85 -18.24
N GLY A 354 0.45 -13.34 -18.19
CA GLY A 354 0.11 -14.51 -17.40
C GLY A 354 -1.05 -15.34 -17.94
N ILE A 355 -1.29 -16.47 -17.28
CA ILE A 355 -2.42 -17.37 -17.48
C ILE A 355 -3.67 -16.68 -16.94
N LYS A 356 -4.59 -16.33 -17.86
CA LYS A 356 -5.86 -15.71 -17.50
C LYS A 356 -6.66 -16.63 -16.58
N SER A 357 -7.00 -16.15 -15.39
CA SER A 357 -7.83 -16.84 -14.41
C SER A 357 -9.05 -15.99 -14.11
N TYR A 358 -10.24 -16.58 -14.21
CA TYR A 358 -11.48 -15.90 -13.86
C TYR A 358 -11.73 -15.98 -12.36
N LYS A 359 -11.80 -14.83 -11.68
CA LYS A 359 -12.17 -14.69 -10.27
C LYS A 359 -13.33 -13.70 -10.15
N PRO A 360 -14.59 -14.15 -10.25
CA PRO A 360 -15.74 -13.25 -10.13
C PRO A 360 -15.73 -12.48 -8.80
N PHE A 361 -16.31 -11.27 -8.84
CA PHE A 361 -16.48 -10.47 -7.64
C PHE A 361 -17.17 -11.26 -6.53
N HIS A 362 -16.60 -11.18 -5.32
CA HIS A 362 -17.16 -11.77 -4.11
C HIS A 362 -17.35 -13.29 -4.15
N SER A 363 -16.74 -14.01 -5.12
CA SER A 363 -16.72 -15.47 -5.09
C SER A 363 -15.89 -15.98 -3.91
N LEU A 364 -16.19 -17.19 -3.45
CA LEU A 364 -15.54 -17.86 -2.32
C LEU A 364 -15.20 -19.31 -2.70
N GLY A 365 -14.22 -19.91 -2.02
CA GLY A 365 -13.99 -21.36 -2.03
C GLY A 365 -12.78 -21.84 -2.81
N ASP A 366 -12.07 -20.93 -3.50
CA ASP A 366 -10.82 -21.21 -4.22
C ASP A 366 -9.64 -20.45 -3.60
N ASP A 367 -9.64 -20.37 -2.26
CA ASP A 367 -8.66 -19.60 -1.50
C ASP A 367 -7.24 -19.99 -1.93
N PHE A 368 -6.46 -18.98 -2.29
CA PHE A 368 -5.06 -19.11 -2.69
C PHE A 368 -4.75 -19.99 -3.91
N LEU A 369 -5.74 -20.48 -4.68
CA LEU A 369 -5.48 -21.35 -5.84
C LEU A 369 -4.46 -20.74 -6.82
N GLN A 370 -4.65 -19.47 -7.18
CA GLN A 370 -3.76 -18.76 -8.08
C GLN A 370 -2.39 -18.48 -7.44
N ASN A 371 -2.35 -18.31 -6.13
CA ASN A 371 -1.09 -18.10 -5.42
C ASN A 371 -0.28 -19.40 -5.34
N TYR A 372 -0.92 -20.54 -5.12
CA TYR A 372 -0.29 -21.86 -5.21
C TYR A 372 0.34 -22.08 -6.58
N PHE A 373 -0.43 -21.85 -7.66
CA PHE A 373 0.10 -21.96 -9.03
C PHE A 373 1.26 -21.00 -9.29
N GLY A 374 1.17 -19.77 -8.78
CA GLY A 374 2.26 -18.79 -8.84
C GLY A 374 3.53 -19.25 -8.13
N MET A 375 3.41 -19.83 -6.94
CA MET A 375 4.55 -20.34 -6.17
C MET A 375 5.27 -21.51 -6.88
N ILE A 376 4.57 -22.29 -7.70
CA ILE A 376 5.18 -23.35 -8.52
C ILE A 376 5.62 -22.87 -9.92
N GLY A 377 5.61 -21.55 -10.17
CA GLY A 377 6.18 -20.95 -11.37
C GLY A 377 5.19 -20.66 -12.50
N LEU A 378 3.87 -20.74 -12.26
CA LEU A 378 2.87 -20.36 -13.26
C LEU A 378 2.45 -18.90 -13.08
N PRO A 379 2.72 -18.00 -14.05
CA PRO A 379 2.39 -16.59 -13.90
C PRO A 379 0.88 -16.39 -14.01
N MET A 380 0.16 -16.37 -12.90
CA MET A 380 -1.30 -16.18 -12.90
C MET A 380 -1.67 -14.70 -13.15
N ASP A 381 -2.73 -14.46 -13.93
CA ASP A 381 -3.29 -13.13 -14.22
C ASP A 381 -4.81 -13.16 -14.02
N MET A 382 -5.27 -12.58 -12.92
CA MET A 382 -6.66 -12.73 -12.45
C MET A 382 -7.58 -11.63 -12.96
N TYR A 383 -8.78 -11.99 -13.41
CA TYR A 383 -9.79 -11.07 -13.93
C TYR A 383 -11.13 -11.22 -13.21
N PRO A 384 -11.81 -10.10 -12.86
CA PRO A 384 -13.14 -10.13 -12.26
C PRO A 384 -14.24 -10.54 -13.23
N ASN A 385 -13.99 -10.42 -14.53
CA ASN A 385 -14.92 -10.75 -15.61
C ASN A 385 -14.33 -11.88 -16.46
N PHE A 386 -15.18 -12.77 -16.94
CA PHE A 386 -14.76 -13.86 -17.81
C PHE A 386 -14.10 -13.31 -19.08
N GLN A 387 -12.89 -13.78 -19.36
CA GLN A 387 -12.12 -13.38 -20.53
C GLN A 387 -12.24 -14.47 -21.60
N PRO A 388 -13.16 -14.35 -22.58
CA PRO A 388 -13.23 -15.33 -23.66
C PRO A 388 -11.89 -15.36 -24.40
N THR A 389 -11.39 -16.57 -24.63
CA THR A 389 -10.26 -16.75 -25.53
C THR A 389 -10.75 -16.50 -26.95
N ASN A 390 -10.49 -15.30 -27.49
CA ASN A 390 -10.54 -15.12 -28.93
C ASN A 390 -9.42 -16.00 -29.50
N ARG A 391 -9.80 -17.17 -30.04
CA ARG A 391 -8.93 -18.02 -30.85
C ARG A 391 -8.76 -17.41 -32.23
#